data_AF-A0A943QZK1-F1
#
_entry.id   AF-A0A943QZK1-F1
#
_cell.length_a   1.000
_cell.length_b   1.000
_cell.length_c   1.000
_cell.angle_alpha   90.00
_cell.angle_beta   90.00
_cell.angle_gamma   90.00
#
_symmetry.space_group_name_H-M   'P 1'
#
loop_
_entity.id
_entity.type
_entity.pdbx_description
1 polymer ?
#
loop_
_entity_poly.entity_id
_entity_poly.type
_entity_poly.pdbx_seq_one_letter_code
_entity_poly.pdbx_strand_id
1 'polypeptide(L)' 'MGLFSGLLGNASKKDNDKVERQLEGILIPGEPVELAYVLVRDLIVFTEKRLILVDKQGVTGKKTSY' A
#
# COMPACT_ATOMS: atom_id res chain seq x y z
N MET A 1 17.62 17.37 -2.96
CA MET A 1 18.04 16.01 -3.39
C MET A 1 17.78 15.02 -2.25
N GLY A 2 16.52 14.91 -1.80
CA GLY A 2 16.17 14.08 -0.64
C GLY A 2 15.45 12.82 -1.09
N LEU A 3 15.63 11.71 -0.36
CA LEU A 3 14.93 10.43 -0.57
C LEU A 3 13.42 10.61 -0.81
N PHE A 4 12.79 11.56 -0.12
CA PHE A 4 11.39 11.96 -0.32
C PHE A 4 11.05 12.44 -1.74
N SER A 5 11.98 13.10 -2.43
CA SER A 5 11.79 13.55 -3.81
C SER A 5 11.81 12.40 -4.82
N GLY A 6 12.59 11.34 -4.56
CA GLY A 6 12.59 10.12 -5.37
C GLY A 6 11.37 9.23 -5.10
N LEU A 7 10.84 9.27 -3.87
CA LEU A 7 9.64 8.55 -3.47
C LEU A 7 8.36 9.17 -4.06
N LEU A 8 8.22 10.50 -4.00
CA LEU A 8 7.07 11.22 -4.58
C LEU A 8 7.01 11.11 -6.11
N GLY A 9 8.17 11.07 -6.78
CA GLY A 9 8.23 10.90 -8.24
C GLY A 9 7.82 9.50 -8.75
N ASN A 10 7.83 8.48 -7.87
CA ASN A 10 7.46 7.10 -8.20
C ASN A 10 6.18 6.63 -7.48
N ALA A 11 5.48 7.55 -6.81
CA ALA A 11 4.21 7.26 -6.16
C ALA A 11 3.09 7.21 -7.20
N SER A 12 2.38 6.09 -7.30
CA SER A 12 1.18 5.98 -8.15
C SER A 12 -0.04 5.63 -7.30
N LYS A 13 -1.14 6.34 -7.54
CA LYS A 13 -2.42 6.03 -6.90
C LYS A 13 -2.95 4.71 -7.43
N LYS A 14 -3.33 3.79 -6.54
CA LYS A 14 -4.00 2.55 -6.88
C LYS A 14 -5.51 2.70 -6.75
N ASP A 15 -6.19 1.84 -7.47
CA ASP A 15 -7.62 1.64 -7.37
C ASP A 15 -7.94 1.04 -5.99
N ASN A 16 -8.81 1.70 -5.24
CA ASN A 16 -9.14 1.31 -3.88
C ASN A 16 -9.83 -0.05 -3.83
N ASP A 17 -10.74 -0.34 -4.75
CA ASP A 17 -11.50 -1.60 -4.79
C ASP A 17 -10.57 -2.80 -5.01
N LYS A 18 -9.54 -2.62 -5.84
CA LYS A 18 -8.52 -3.66 -6.06
C LYS A 18 -7.67 -3.91 -4.83
N VAL A 19 -7.33 -2.85 -4.09
CA VAL A 19 -6.52 -2.94 -2.88
C VAL A 19 -7.33 -3.53 -1.72
N GLU A 20 -8.60 -3.17 -1.61
CA GLU A 20 -9.53 -3.72 -0.64
C GLU A 20 -9.68 -5.24 -0.81
N ARG A 21 -9.87 -5.71 -2.05
CA ARG A 21 -9.87 -7.15 -2.35
C ARG A 21 -8.54 -7.83 -2.04
N GLN A 22 -7.41 -7.16 -2.29
CA GLN A 22 -6.09 -7.72 -2.00
C GLN A 22 -5.84 -7.86 -0.48
N LEU A 23 -6.45 -6.98 0.32
CA LEU A 23 -6.28 -6.91 1.77
C LEU A 23 -7.49 -7.42 2.56
N GLU A 24 -8.47 -8.07 1.92
CA GLU A 24 -9.73 -8.51 2.54
C GLU A 24 -9.51 -9.38 3.80
N GLY A 25 -8.45 -10.20 3.83
CA GLY A 25 -8.09 -11.00 5.00
C GLY A 25 -7.34 -10.27 6.12
N ILE A 26 -6.98 -9.00 5.93
CA ILE A 26 -6.21 -8.15 6.86
C ILE A 26 -7.05 -6.97 7.35
N LEU A 27 -7.96 -6.47 6.50
CA LEU A 27 -8.91 -5.43 6.84
C LEU A 27 -9.89 -5.94 7.90
N ILE A 28 -10.28 -5.03 8.78
CA ILE A 28 -11.37 -5.31 9.71
C ILE A 28 -12.66 -5.38 8.88
N PRO A 29 -13.58 -6.32 9.15
CA PRO A 29 -14.86 -6.37 8.44
C PRO A 29 -15.58 -5.01 8.43
N GLY A 30 -15.88 -4.50 7.23
CA GLY A 30 -16.53 -3.20 7.03
C GLY A 30 -15.61 -1.98 7.18
N GLU A 31 -14.29 -2.16 7.22
CA GLU A 31 -13.30 -1.07 7.19
C GLU A 31 -12.99 -0.67 5.73
N PRO A 32 -13.45 0.49 5.24
CA PRO A 32 -13.23 0.88 3.86
C PRO A 32 -11.78 1.37 3.62
N VAL A 33 -11.27 1.13 2.41
CA VAL A 33 -10.02 1.72 1.94
C VAL A 33 -10.30 3.12 1.36
N GLU A 34 -9.76 4.16 1.99
CA GLU A 34 -9.95 5.54 1.54
C GLU A 34 -8.93 5.94 0.48
N LEU A 35 -7.66 5.58 0.66
CA LEU A 35 -6.60 5.90 -0.28
C LEU A 35 -5.57 4.78 -0.33
N ALA A 36 -5.13 4.42 -1.53
CA ALA A 36 -4.02 3.50 -1.71
C ALA A 36 -2.96 4.07 -2.66
N TYR A 37 -1.71 4.01 -2.23
CA TYR A 37 -0.55 4.47 -2.99
C TYR A 37 0.49 3.36 -3.06
N VAL A 38 1.08 3.17 -4.24
CA VAL A 38 2.27 2.33 -4.38
C VAL A 38 3.48 3.24 -4.54
N LEU A 39 4.45 3.07 -3.65
CA LEU A 39 5.75 3.73 -3.66
C LEU A 39 6.79 2.72 -4.14
N VAL A 40 7.14 2.77 -5.43
CA VAL A 40 8.10 1.83 -6.08
C VAL A 40 7.66 0.36 -5.97
N ARG A 41 7.81 -0.27 -4.79
CA ARG A 41 7.39 -1.64 -4.46
C ARG A 41 6.40 -1.72 -3.30
N ASP A 42 6.43 -0.74 -2.40
CA ASP A 42 5.67 -0.78 -1.15
C ASP A 42 4.27 -0.22 -1.38
N LEU A 43 3.29 -0.76 -0.68
CA LEU A 43 1.91 -0.31 -0.75
C LEU A 43 1.54 0.38 0.57
N ILE A 44 1.13 1.63 0.47
CA ILE A 44 0.65 2.46 1.57
C ILE A 44 -0.86 2.55 1.43
N VAL A 45 -1.59 2.06 2.41
CA VAL A 45 -3.06 2.06 2.41
C VAL A 45 -3.56 2.84 3.62
N PHE A 46 -4.35 3.86 3.34
CA PHE A 46 -5.10 4.61 4.34
C PHE A 46 -6.51 4.04 4.37
N THR A 47 -6.91 3.56 5.55
CA THR A 47 -8.28 3.20 5.86
C THR A 47 -8.87 4.23 6.82
N GLU A 48 -10.17 4.12 7.09
CA GLU A 48 -10.85 4.95 8.09
C GLU A 48 -10.19 4.85 9.49
N LYS A 49 -9.56 3.70 9.80
CA LYS A 49 -9.10 3.39 11.17
C LYS A 49 -7.59 3.45 11.33
N ARG A 50 -6.80 3.23 10.27
CA ARG A 50 -5.34 3.06 10.38
C ARG A 50 -4.61 3.25 9.05
N LEU A 51 -3.29 3.36 9.17
CA LEU A 51 -2.34 3.28 8.08
C LEU A 51 -1.77 1.87 8.01
N ILE A 52 -1.85 1.23 6.85
CA ILE A 52 -1.27 -0.08 6.57
C ILE A 52 -0.09 0.12 5.63
N LEU A 53 1.09 -0.32 6.05
CA LEU A 53 2.32 -0.28 5.26
C LEU A 53 2.70 -1.70 4.87
N VAL A 54 2.50 -2.02 3.60
CA VAL A 54 2.84 -3.34 3.06
C VAL A 54 4.18 -3.22 2.35
N ASP A 55 5.23 -3.70 3.01
CA ASP A 55 6.58 -3.81 2.44
C ASP A 55 6.69 -5.11 1.63
N LYS A 56 7.04 -4.98 0.35
CA LYS A 56 7.29 -6.13 -0.55
C LYS A 56 8.79 -6.37 -0.64
N GLN A 57 9.32 -7.20 0.26
CA GLN A 57 10.72 -7.61 0.28
C GLN A 57 11.07 -8.75 -0.70
N GLY A 58 12.34 -8.80 -1.12
CA GLY A 58 12.93 -9.85 -1.95
C GLY A 58 13.28 -9.41 -3.38
N VAL A 59 14.31 -10.03 -3.97
CA VAL A 59 14.85 -9.71 -5.32
C VAL A 59 13.78 -9.90 -6.41
N THR A 60 12.78 -10.75 -6.17
CA THR A 60 11.62 -11.00 -7.06
C THR A 60 10.32 -10.34 -6.60
N GLY A 61 10.32 -9.61 -5.48
CA GLY A 61 9.11 -8.97 -4.91
C GLY A 61 8.05 -9.93 -4.39
N LYS A 62 8.38 -11.22 -4.19
CA LYS A 62 7.42 -12.27 -3.77
C LYS A 62 7.21 -12.37 -2.26
N LYS A 63 7.99 -11.69 -1.41
CA LYS A 63 7.84 -11.75 0.04
C LYS A 63 7.08 -10.52 0.51
N THR A 64 5.83 -10.72 0.94
CA THR A 64 5.02 -9.64 1.51
C THR A 64 5.04 -9.74 3.03
N SER A 65 5.42 -8.66 3.71
CA SER A 65 5.24 -8.51 5.16
C SER A 65 4.05 -7.57 5.40
N TYR A 66 3.18 -7.93 6.34
CA TYR A 66 1.97 -7.17 6.70
C TYR A 66 2.08 -6.64 8.12
#